data_AF-A0A2U8URQ5-F1
#
_entry.id   AF-A0A2U8URQ5-F1
#
_cell.length_a   1.000
_cell.length_b   1.000
_cell.length_c   1.000
_cell.angle_alpha   90.00
_cell.angle_beta   90.00
_cell.angle_gamma   90.00
#
_symmetry.space_group_name_H-M   'P 1'
#
loop_
_entity.id
_entity.type
_entity.pdbx_description
1 polymer ?
#
loop_
_entity_poly.entity_id
_entity_poly.type
_entity_poly.pdbx_seq_one_letter_code
_entity_poly.pdbx_strand_id
1 'polypeptide(L)'
;MRDTSSGRMKTGVTGLALAVMVACVMFRAESGIARTYSFDAAMLKGGGKGVDLTLFEEGGQLPGIYPVDIILNGSRVDSQEMAFHAERDAEGRP
;
A
#
# COMPACT_ATOMS: atom_id res chain seq x y z
N MET A 1 -51.38 -36.37 4.05
CA MET A 1 -51.76 -35.33 5.03
C MET A 1 -50.47 -34.65 5.50
N ARG A 2 -50.30 -33.41 5.03
CA ARG A 2 -49.37 -32.31 5.36
C ARG A 2 -48.12 -32.55 6.25
N ASP A 3 -47.00 -32.05 5.72
CA ASP A 3 -45.72 -31.73 6.36
C ASP A 3 -45.86 -30.94 7.66
N THR A 4 -44.89 -31.04 8.58
CA THR A 4 -44.08 -29.88 9.01
C THR A 4 -42.88 -30.22 9.92
N SER A 5 -41.84 -29.43 9.67
CA SER A 5 -40.48 -29.39 10.21
C SER A 5 -40.39 -28.63 11.56
N SER A 6 -39.16 -28.53 12.09
CA SER A 6 -38.64 -27.48 12.99
C SER A 6 -38.66 -27.84 14.48
N GLY A 7 -37.57 -27.77 15.23
CA GLY A 7 -36.22 -27.30 14.94
C GLY A 7 -35.47 -27.22 16.26
N ARG A 8 -34.29 -27.83 16.36
CA ARG A 8 -33.44 -27.67 17.56
C ARG A 8 -31.96 -27.84 17.28
N MET A 9 -31.47 -27.05 16.33
CA MET A 9 -30.04 -26.76 16.12
C MET A 9 -29.93 -25.29 15.73
N LYS A 10 -29.97 -24.38 16.71
CA LYS A 10 -29.77 -22.94 16.44
C LYS A 10 -28.84 -22.28 17.46
N THR A 11 -28.95 -22.64 18.75
CA THR A 11 -28.19 -21.98 19.84
C THR A 11 -26.67 -22.14 19.77
N GLY A 12 -26.15 -23.33 19.46
CA GLY A 12 -24.70 -23.56 19.38
C GLY A 12 -24.04 -22.84 18.21
N VAL A 13 -24.70 -22.81 17.05
CA VAL A 13 -24.23 -22.12 15.84
C VAL A 13 -24.29 -20.60 16.03
N THR A 14 -25.35 -20.09 16.65
CA THR A 14 -25.47 -18.66 16.97
C THR A 14 -24.43 -18.21 17.99
N GLY A 15 -24.13 -19.02 19.01
CA GLY A 15 -23.09 -18.72 19.99
C GLY A 15 -21.68 -18.68 19.39
N LEU A 16 -21.35 -19.65 18.52
CA LEU A 16 -20.09 -19.66 17.78
C LEU A 16 -19.98 -18.45 16.84
N ALA A 17 -21.05 -18.15 16.10
CA ALA A 17 -21.09 -16.97 15.22
C ALA A 17 -20.88 -15.67 16.01
N LEU A 18 -21.50 -15.55 17.20
CA LEU A 18 -21.29 -14.39 18.06
C LEU A 18 -19.84 -14.29 18.55
N ALA A 19 -19.24 -15.42 18.96
CA ALA A 19 -17.84 -15.46 19.40
C ALA A 19 -16.87 -15.11 18.27
N VAL A 20 -17.10 -15.58 17.04
CA VAL A 20 -16.30 -15.24 15.86
C VAL A 20 -16.44 -13.76 15.52
N MET A 21 -17.66 -13.22 15.53
CA MET A 21 -17.90 -11.79 15.28
C MET A 21 -17.21 -10.91 16.33
N VAL A 22 -17.26 -11.30 17.61
CA VAL A 22 -16.54 -10.60 18.69
C VAL A 22 -15.03 -10.69 18.47
N ALA A 23 -14.49 -11.86 18.13
CA ALA A 23 -13.06 -12.03 17.84
C ALA A 23 -12.60 -11.17 16.64
N CYS A 24 -13.40 -11.11 15.57
CA CYS A 24 -13.12 -10.26 14.41
C CYS A 24 -13.15 -8.76 14.75
N VAL A 25 -14.03 -8.31 15.65
CA VAL A 25 -14.07 -6.91 16.11
C VAL A 25 -12.89 -6.57 17.04
N MET A 26 -12.44 -7.53 17.84
CA MET A 26 -11.28 -7.37 18.74
C MET A 26 -9.95 -7.42 17.98
N PHE A 27 -9.90 -8.10 16.83
CA PHE A 27 -8.85 -7.94 15.82
C PHE A 27 -9.04 -6.63 15.06
N ARG A 28 -8.96 -5.49 15.76
CA ARG A 28 -8.63 -4.25 15.08
C ARG A 28 -7.20 -4.40 14.57
N ALA A 29 -7.05 -4.53 13.26
CA ALA A 29 -5.78 -4.21 12.63
C ALA A 29 -5.48 -2.77 13.01
N GLU A 30 -4.52 -2.57 13.92
CA GLU A 30 -3.89 -1.27 14.11
C GLU A 30 -3.49 -0.81 12.72
N SER A 31 -4.20 0.18 12.18
CA SER A 31 -3.76 0.90 11.00
C SER A 31 -2.43 1.50 11.43
N GLY A 32 -1.33 0.82 11.09
CA GLY A 32 0.01 1.26 11.46
C GLY A 32 0.12 2.73 11.12
N ILE A 33 0.56 3.55 12.08
CA ILE A 33 0.74 4.98 11.87
C ILE A 33 1.61 5.13 10.62
N ALA A 34 0.98 5.49 9.49
CA ALA A 34 1.68 5.79 8.27
C ALA A 34 2.57 6.97 8.62
N ARG A 35 3.89 6.73 8.64
CA ARG A 35 4.85 7.78 8.96
C ARG A 35 4.76 8.81 7.83
N THR A 36 4.16 9.95 8.13
CA THR A 36 4.21 11.11 7.24
C THR A 36 5.60 11.73 7.35
N TYR A 37 6.33 11.78 6.25
CA TYR A 37 7.58 12.50 6.14
C TYR A 37 7.32 13.89 5.56
N SER A 38 8.09 14.89 5.98
CA SER A 38 8.10 16.19 5.33
C SER A 38 9.52 16.71 5.18
N PHE A 39 9.80 17.33 4.04
CA PHE A 39 11.10 17.89 3.70
C PHE A 39 11.01 19.41 3.54
N ASP A 40 11.94 20.14 4.18
CA ASP A 40 12.02 21.59 4.05
C ASP A 40 12.78 22.00 2.77
N ALA A 41 12.06 22.61 1.82
CA ALA A 41 12.63 23.12 0.57
C ALA A 41 13.74 24.16 0.77
N ALA A 42 13.74 24.90 1.89
CA ALA A 42 14.78 25.88 2.18
C ALA A 42 16.15 25.24 2.41
N MET A 43 16.19 23.94 2.75
CA MET A 43 17.42 23.18 2.90
C MET A 43 18.05 22.76 1.56
N LEU A 44 17.32 22.89 0.46
CA LEU A 44 17.84 22.63 -0.88
C LEU A 44 18.57 23.85 -1.43
N LYS A 45 19.66 23.61 -2.17
CA LYS A 45 20.36 24.66 -2.91
C LYS A 45 19.38 25.37 -3.86
N GLY A 46 19.33 26.70 -3.79
CA GLY A 46 18.38 27.49 -4.59
C GLY A 46 16.94 27.52 -4.05
N GLY A 47 16.72 27.03 -2.82
CA GLY A 47 15.43 27.07 -2.13
C GLY A 47 14.39 26.11 -2.71
N GLY A 48 14.83 24.97 -3.26
CA GLY A 48 13.94 23.93 -3.80
C GLY A 48 13.18 24.33 -5.07
N LYS A 49 13.56 25.42 -5.74
CA LYS A 49 12.92 25.85 -6.99
C LYS A 49 12.96 24.73 -8.04
N GLY A 50 11.79 24.30 -8.48
CA GLY A 50 11.63 23.29 -9.53
C GLY A 50 11.81 21.85 -9.06
N VAL A 51 11.92 21.61 -7.75
CA VAL A 51 11.93 20.26 -7.17
C VAL A 51 10.56 19.99 -6.54
N ASP A 52 9.92 18.91 -6.99
CA ASP A 52 8.72 18.41 -6.33
C ASP A 52 9.11 17.54 -5.14
N LEU A 53 8.89 18.05 -3.93
CA LEU A 53 9.22 17.35 -2.69
C LEU A 53 8.18 16.31 -2.28
N THR A 54 6.93 16.44 -2.74
CA THR A 54 5.85 15.55 -2.30
C THR A 54 6.14 14.11 -2.72
N LEU A 55 6.80 13.95 -3.88
CA LEU A 55 7.23 12.64 -4.36
C LEU A 55 8.19 11.95 -3.40
N PHE A 56 9.11 12.68 -2.78
CA PHE A 56 10.01 12.12 -1.76
C PHE A 56 9.29 11.87 -0.44
N GLU A 57 8.36 12.74 -0.05
CA GLU A 57 7.55 12.61 1.17
C GLU A 57 6.66 11.34 1.12
N GLU A 58 6.26 10.93 -0.08
CA GLU A 58 5.50 9.70 -0.35
C GLU A 58 6.39 8.46 -0.60
N GLY A 59 7.72 8.61 -0.52
CA GLY A 59 8.69 7.51 -0.68
C GLY A 59 9.06 7.20 -2.14
N GLY A 60 8.67 8.05 -3.08
CA GLY A 60 9.04 7.98 -4.49
C GLY A 60 10.40 8.62 -4.79
N GLN A 61 10.73 8.66 -6.09
CA GLN A 61 11.97 9.21 -6.63
C GLN A 61 11.68 10.04 -7.88
N LEU A 62 12.41 11.14 -8.08
CA LEU A 62 12.22 12.01 -9.24
C LEU A 62 12.40 11.25 -10.57
N PRO A 63 11.63 11.61 -11.61
CA PRO A 63 11.92 11.16 -12.98
C PRO A 63 13.26 11.74 -13.45
N GLY A 64 13.95 10.99 -14.30
CA GLY A 64 15.30 11.36 -14.73
C GLY A 64 16.03 10.25 -15.44
N ILE A 65 17.29 10.51 -15.79
CA ILE A 65 18.19 9.51 -16.36
C ILE A 65 19.09 9.01 -15.23
N TYR A 66 19.15 7.69 -15.05
CA TYR A 66 19.91 7.05 -13.99
C TYR A 66 20.80 5.93 -14.54
N PRO A 67 22.04 5.77 -14.03
CA PRO A 67 22.83 4.58 -14.24
C PRO A 67 22.21 3.41 -13.48
N VAL A 68 21.83 2.35 -14.19
CA VAL A 68 21.19 1.16 -13.60
C VAL A 68 21.78 -0.12 -14.15
N ASP A 69 21.66 -1.19 -13.36
CA ASP A 69 21.86 -2.57 -13.83
C ASP A 69 20.52 -3.15 -14.30
N ILE A 70 20.51 -3.75 -15.48
CA ILE A 70 19.32 -4.45 -16.00
C ILE A 70 19.41 -5.92 -15.59
N ILE A 71 18.43 -6.39 -14.82
CA ILE A 71 18.35 -7.76 -14.33
C ILE A 71 17.09 -8.42 -14.91
N LEU A 72 17.28 -9.51 -15.66
CA LEU A 72 16.19 -10.33 -16.21
C LEU A 72 16.27 -11.73 -15.62
N ASN A 73 15.17 -12.20 -15.02
CA ASN A 73 15.09 -13.52 -14.35
C ASN A 73 16.21 -13.76 -13.33
N GLY A 74 16.61 -12.73 -12.59
CA GLY A 74 17.66 -12.80 -11.58
C GLY A 74 19.10 -12.75 -12.11
N SER A 75 19.30 -12.69 -13.43
CA SER A 75 20.61 -12.52 -14.04
C SER A 75 20.80 -11.08 -14.52
N ARG A 76 21.93 -10.45 -14.19
CA ARG A 76 22.32 -9.17 -14.78
C ARG A 76 22.66 -9.38 -16.24
N VAL A 77 22.02 -8.61 -17.12
CA VAL A 77 22.18 -8.70 -18.58
C VAL A 77 22.84 -7.47 -19.18
N ASP A 78 22.76 -6.32 -18.51
CA ASP A 78 23.34 -5.06 -18.99
C ASP A 78 23.52 -4.03 -17.86
N SER A 79 24.20 -2.92 -18.17
CA SER A 79 24.22 -1.69 -17.36
C SER A 79 24.30 -0.46 -18.24
N GLN A 80 23.37 0.47 -18.06
CA GLN A 80 23.28 1.67 -18.89
C GLN A 80 22.59 2.82 -18.18
N GLU A 81 22.73 4.02 -18.75
CA GLU A 81 21.89 5.18 -18.44
C GLU A 81 20.49 4.93 -19.00
N MET A 82 19.46 4.98 -18.14
CA MET A 82 18.08 4.74 -18.53
C MET A 82 17.17 5.89 -18.08
N ALA A 83 16.30 6.34 -18.98
CA ALA A 83 15.32 7.38 -18.70
C ALA A 83 14.07 6.80 -18.03
N PHE A 84 13.69 7.38 -16.90
CA PHE A 84 12.47 7.07 -16.15
C PHE A 84 11.53 8.28 -16.14
N HIS A 85 10.23 8.00 -16.22
CA HIS A 85 9.16 8.98 -16.11
C HIS A 85 8.18 8.53 -15.04
N ALA A 86 7.49 9.48 -14.41
CA ALA A 86 6.43 9.17 -13.46
C ALA A 86 5.20 8.65 -14.23
N GLU A 87 4.63 7.55 -13.75
CA GLU A 87 3.40 6.95 -14.29
C GLU A 87 2.40 6.82 -13.15
N ARG A 88 1.14 7.17 -13.39
CA ARG A 88 0.12 7.08 -12.35
C ARG A 88 -0.39 5.66 -12.19
N ASP A 89 -0.59 5.24 -10.95
CA ASP A 89 -1.25 3.98 -10.63
C ASP A 89 -2.75 4.01 -10.98
N ALA A 90 -3.44 2.87 -10.80
CA ALA A 90 -4.86 2.72 -11.12
C ALA A 90 -5.76 3.65 -10.28
N GLU A 91 -5.28 4.09 -9.12
CA GLU A 91 -5.94 5.03 -8.22
C GLU A 91 -5.53 6.49 -8.50
N GLY A 92 -4.70 6.73 -9.51
CA GLY A 92 -4.27 8.06 -9.96
C GLY A 92 -3.14 8.67 -9.13
N ARG A 93 -2.53 7.91 -8.21
CA ARG A 93 -1.35 8.33 -7.44
C ARG A 93 -0.10 8.26 -8.30
N PRO A 94 0.88 9.17 -8.10
CA PRO A 94 2.15 9.15 -8.83
C PRO A 94 3.01 7.92 -8.56
#